data_AF-D8SQ60-F1
#
_entry.id   AF-D8SQ60-F1
#
_cell.length_a   1.000
_cell.length_b   1.000
_cell.length_c   1.000
_cell.angle_alpha   90.00
_cell.angle_beta   90.00
_cell.angle_gamma   90.00
#
_symmetry.space_group_name_H-M   'P 1'
#
loop_
_entity.id
_entity.type
_entity.pdbx_description
1 polymer ?
#
loop_
_entity_poly.entity_id
_entity_poly.type
_entity_poly.pdbx_seq_one_letter_code
_entity_poly.pdbx_strand_id
1 'polypeptide(L)'
;MSGVWLFRDGVATLVRNPMKQPLDNFKAWEPPKKQLVYRATNEVITSFDLLEDKLFALGWERCDSEAEESRQYFRSVNGPYFISLPADFTKLKTTHMYDIVVQSRTAFEVRDVLKHHQHS
;
A
#
# COMPACT_ATOMS: atom_id res chain seq x y z
N MET A 1 -4.50 22.83 10.27
CA MET A 1 -3.35 23.39 9.54
C MET A 1 -2.73 22.31 8.68
N SER A 2 -3.17 22.16 7.42
CA SER A 2 -2.62 21.18 6.48
C SER A 2 -2.52 21.84 5.11
N GLY A 3 -1.31 21.88 4.56
CA GLY A 3 -1.00 22.44 3.26
C GLY A 3 0.51 22.40 3.02
N VAL A 4 0.91 22.12 1.80
CA VAL A 4 2.33 22.11 1.40
C VAL A 4 2.64 23.47 0.78
N TRP A 5 3.72 24.09 1.23
CA TRP A 5 4.25 25.29 0.60
C TRP A 5 5.08 24.89 -0.62
N LEU A 6 4.68 25.38 -1.80
CA LEU A 6 5.48 25.24 -3.02
C LEU A 6 6.19 26.55 -3.30
N PHE A 7 7.50 26.48 -3.54
CA PHE A 7 8.31 27.64 -3.92
C PHE A 7 8.70 27.52 -5.40
N ARG A 8 8.36 28.53 -6.20
CA ARG A 8 8.75 28.59 -7.62
C ARG A 8 8.96 30.03 -8.06
N ASP A 9 10.04 30.29 -8.78
CA ASP A 9 10.39 31.61 -9.32
C ASP A 9 10.36 32.73 -8.26
N GLY A 10 10.75 32.40 -7.03
CA GLY A 10 10.76 33.32 -5.89
C GLY A 10 9.42 33.51 -5.18
N VAL A 11 8.34 32.84 -5.61
CA VAL A 11 7.00 32.97 -5.01
C VAL A 11 6.62 31.71 -4.24
N ALA A 12 6.20 31.91 -2.97
CA ALA A 12 5.67 30.87 -2.11
C ALA A 12 4.14 30.76 -2.26
N THR A 13 3.63 29.61 -2.66
CA THR A 13 2.19 29.36 -2.75
C THR A 13 1.78 28.25 -1.80
N LEU A 14 0.81 28.52 -0.92
CA LEU A 14 0.27 27.52 0.01
C LEU A 14 -0.80 26.69 -0.68
N VAL A 15 -0.48 25.43 -0.99
CA VAL A 15 -1.43 24.49 -1.58
C VAL A 15 -2.09 23.70 -0.45
N ARG A 16 -3.37 24.01 -0.19
CA ARG A 16 -4.16 23.38 0.90
C ARG A 16 -4.52 21.92 0.63
N ASN A 17 -4.62 21.52 -0.64
CA ASN A 17 -4.89 20.13 -1.01
C ASN A 17 -4.30 19.82 -2.40
N PRO A 18 -3.03 19.39 -2.48
CA PRO A 18 -2.35 19.12 -3.76
C PRO A 18 -3.02 17.99 -4.56
N MET A 19 -3.98 17.27 -3.97
CA MET A 19 -4.67 16.13 -4.57
C MET A 19 -6.00 16.50 -5.24
N LYS A 20 -6.52 17.73 -5.07
CA LYS A 20 -7.86 18.13 -5.55
C LYS A 20 -7.91 19.38 -6.44
N GLN A 21 -6.81 20.12 -6.61
CA GLN A 21 -6.81 21.29 -7.49
C GLN A 21 -6.10 20.98 -8.81
N PRO A 22 -6.81 21.03 -9.95
CA PRO A 22 -6.16 21.18 -11.24
C PRO A 22 -5.70 22.64 -11.31
N LEU A 23 -4.44 22.90 -10.98
CA LEU A 23 -3.79 24.14 -11.39
C LEU A 23 -3.47 23.96 -12.87
N ASP A 24 -3.86 24.89 -13.73
CA ASP A 24 -3.98 24.74 -15.20
C ASP A 24 -2.77 24.14 -15.94
N ASN A 25 -1.59 24.08 -15.31
CA ASN A 25 -0.36 23.53 -15.89
C ASN A 25 0.32 22.43 -15.03
N PHE A 26 -0.28 22.02 -13.90
CA PHE A 26 0.13 20.84 -13.15
C PHE A 26 -0.86 19.72 -13.45
N LYS A 27 -0.44 18.74 -14.26
CA LYS A 27 -1.04 17.41 -14.19
C LYS A 27 -0.95 17.01 -12.72
N ALA A 28 -2.08 16.89 -12.04
CA ALA A 28 -2.14 16.57 -10.63
C ALA A 28 -1.11 15.46 -10.36
N TRP A 29 -0.15 15.70 -9.48
CA TRP A 29 0.85 14.70 -9.16
C TRP A 29 0.10 13.57 -8.45
N GLU A 30 -0.38 12.62 -9.25
CA GLU A 30 -0.94 11.39 -8.75
C GLU A 30 0.23 10.65 -8.10
N PRO A 31 0.16 10.36 -6.79
CA PRO A 31 1.18 9.55 -6.17
C PRO A 31 1.29 8.25 -6.97
N PRO A 32 2.51 7.82 -7.31
CA PRO A 32 2.70 6.59 -8.06
C PRO A 32 1.93 5.45 -7.40
N LYS A 33 1.21 4.67 -8.23
CA LYS A 33 0.42 3.55 -7.73
C LYS A 33 1.39 2.59 -7.06
N LYS A 34 1.11 2.20 -5.82
CA LYS A 34 1.94 1.26 -5.07
C LYS A 34 1.49 -0.17 -5.36
N GLN A 35 2.44 -1.09 -5.43
CA GLN A 35 2.18 -2.52 -5.52
C GLN A 35 2.93 -3.27 -4.42
N LEU A 36 2.31 -4.33 -3.90
CA LEU A 36 2.93 -5.23 -2.94
C LEU A 36 3.64 -6.36 -3.69
N VAL A 37 4.89 -6.64 -3.34
CA VAL A 37 5.73 -7.66 -3.98
C VAL A 37 6.29 -8.60 -2.92
N TYR A 38 6.20 -9.90 -3.17
CA TYR A 38 6.91 -10.89 -2.35
C TYR A 38 8.37 -10.98 -2.79
N ARG A 39 9.30 -10.70 -1.87
CA ARG A 39 10.71 -10.48 -2.23
C ARG A 39 11.42 -11.72 -2.72
N ALA A 40 11.11 -12.90 -2.17
CA ALA A 40 11.86 -14.12 -2.48
C ALA A 40 11.66 -14.58 -3.94
N THR A 41 10.46 -14.38 -4.51
CA THR A 41 10.14 -14.75 -5.90
C THR A 41 9.97 -13.56 -6.83
N ASN A 42 10.07 -12.33 -6.30
CA ASN A 42 9.80 -11.09 -7.02
C ASN A 42 8.37 -11.02 -7.61
N GLU A 43 7.44 -11.74 -7.00
CA GLU A 43 6.06 -11.90 -7.47
C GLU A 43 5.18 -10.76 -6.96
N VAL A 44 4.38 -10.17 -7.87
CA VAL A 44 3.45 -9.10 -7.52
C VAL A 44 2.18 -9.71 -6.94
N ILE A 45 1.78 -9.24 -5.76
CA ILE A 45 0.57 -9.72 -5.09
C ILE A 45 -0.64 -8.97 -5.65
N THR A 46 -1.51 -9.70 -6.34
CA THR A 46 -2.71 -9.15 -7.01
C THR A 46 -4.03 -9.62 -6.44
N SER A 47 -4.02 -10.58 -5.52
CA SER A 47 -5.22 -11.13 -4.86
C SER A 47 -4.92 -11.59 -3.43
N PHE A 48 -5.98 -11.85 -2.66
CA PHE A 48 -5.83 -12.45 -1.34
C PHE A 48 -5.31 -13.89 -1.40
N ASP A 49 -5.69 -14.68 -2.41
CA ASP A 49 -5.20 -16.07 -2.52
C ASP A 49 -3.67 -16.11 -2.63
N LEU A 50 -3.09 -15.25 -3.48
CA LEU A 50 -1.62 -15.13 -3.59
C LEU A 50 -0.98 -14.61 -2.31
N LEU A 51 -1.61 -13.64 -1.63
CA LEU A 51 -1.10 -13.11 -0.37
C LEU A 51 -1.11 -14.19 0.71
N GLU A 52 -2.23 -14.91 0.84
CA GLU A 52 -2.47 -15.96 1.82
C GLU A 52 -1.49 -17.12 1.62
N ASP A 53 -1.26 -17.56 0.38
CA ASP A 53 -0.24 -18.57 0.06
C ASP A 53 1.14 -18.20 0.61
N LYS A 54 1.57 -16.93 0.39
CA LYS A 54 2.87 -16.47 0.90
C LYS A 54 2.87 -16.29 2.41
N LEU A 55 1.78 -15.79 3.00
CA LEU A 55 1.66 -15.62 4.44
C LEU A 55 1.68 -16.97 5.16
N PHE A 56 0.95 -17.97 4.68
CA PHE A 56 0.91 -19.32 5.24
C PHE A 56 2.28 -20.00 5.14
N ALA A 57 2.99 -19.84 4.02
CA ALA A 57 4.38 -20.32 3.89
C ALA A 57 5.34 -19.68 4.92
N LEU A 58 5.03 -18.48 5.41
CA LEU A 58 5.76 -17.80 6.48
C LEU A 58 5.27 -18.18 7.89
N GLY A 59 4.26 -19.03 8.01
CA GLY A 59 3.67 -19.48 9.27
C GLY A 59 2.65 -18.50 9.86
N TRP A 60 2.00 -17.70 9.02
CA TRP A 60 0.79 -16.98 9.40
C TRP A 60 -0.42 -17.89 9.33
N GLU A 61 -1.44 -17.58 10.12
CA GLU A 61 -2.71 -18.27 10.18
C GLU A 61 -3.83 -17.25 10.01
N ARG A 62 -4.92 -17.67 9.37
CA ARG A 62 -6.12 -16.84 9.20
C ARG A 62 -7.00 -16.98 10.43
N CYS A 63 -7.43 -15.86 10.99
CA CYS A 63 -8.46 -15.86 12.03
C CYS A 63 -9.83 -15.82 11.37
N ASP A 64 -10.68 -16.79 11.70
CA ASP A 64 -12.10 -16.74 11.37
C ASP A 64 -12.76 -15.66 12.24
N SER A 65 -12.83 -14.45 11.70
CA SER A 65 -13.57 -13.35 12.32
C SER A 65 -15.00 -13.37 11.80
N GLU A 66 -15.98 -13.32 12.70
CA GLU A 66 -17.39 -13.11 12.33
C GLU A 66 -17.63 -11.73 11.69
N ALA A 67 -16.65 -10.82 11.78
CA ALA A 67 -16.71 -9.52 11.11
C ALA A 67 -16.41 -9.67 9.61
N GLU A 68 -17.46 -9.77 8.80
CA GLU A 68 -17.39 -9.83 7.33
C GLU A 68 -16.64 -8.65 6.68
N GLU A 69 -16.36 -7.59 7.44
CA GLU A 69 -15.75 -6.36 6.95
C GLU A 69 -14.21 -6.43 6.85
N SER A 70 -13.56 -7.40 7.50
CA SER A 70 -12.09 -7.49 7.55
C SER A 70 -11.54 -8.92 7.53
N ARG A 71 -10.37 -9.12 6.92
CA ARG A 71 -9.57 -10.35 7.04
C ARG A 71 -8.44 -10.14 8.03
N GLN A 72 -8.33 -11.06 8.98
CA GLN A 72 -7.36 -10.98 10.07
C GLN A 72 -6.39 -12.15 10.01
N TYR A 73 -5.11 -11.86 10.25
CA TYR A 73 -4.04 -12.86 10.25
C TYR A 73 -3.23 -12.74 11.53
N PHE A 74 -2.86 -13.89 12.09
CA PHE A 74 -2.05 -13.99 13.29
C PHE A 74 -0.83 -14.88 13.04
N ARG A 75 0.27 -14.60 13.72
CA ARG A 75 1.46 -15.45 13.71
C ARG A 75 2.02 -15.52 15.11
N SER A 76 2.11 -16.74 15.66
CA SER A 76 2.57 -16.99 17.04
C SER A 76 4.07 -17.30 17.13
N VAL A 77 4.66 -17.85 16.06
CA VAL A 77 5.98 -18.50 16.06
C VAL A 77 7.13 -17.60 16.54
N ASN A 78 7.00 -16.27 16.44
CA ASN A 78 8.06 -15.32 16.77
C ASN A 78 7.59 -14.11 17.60
N GLY A 79 6.49 -14.26 18.35
CA GLY A 79 5.80 -13.19 19.07
C GLY A 79 4.43 -12.86 18.45
N PRO A 80 3.54 -12.14 19.16
CA PRO A 80 2.16 -11.91 18.70
C PRO A 80 2.14 -10.85 17.60
N TYR A 81 2.27 -11.30 16.36
CA TYR A 81 2.09 -10.44 15.19
C TYR A 81 0.67 -10.57 14.66
N PHE A 82 0.09 -9.45 14.26
CA PHE A 82 -1.28 -9.36 13.79
C PHE A 82 -1.36 -8.42 12.59
N ILE A 83 -2.11 -8.81 11.57
CA ILE A 83 -2.42 -8.00 10.40
C ILE A 83 -3.94 -7.97 10.23
N SER A 84 -4.51 -6.77 10.06
CA SER A 84 -5.92 -6.59 9.71
C SER A 84 -6.06 -5.89 8.36
N LEU A 85 -6.71 -6.58 7.42
CA LEU A 85 -6.91 -6.12 6.05
C LEU A 85 -8.41 -5.95 5.76
N PRO A 86 -8.80 -5.11 4.78
CA PRO A 86 -10.16 -5.09 4.27
C PRO A 86 -10.59 -6.48 3.75
N ALA A 87 -11.88 -6.80 3.79
CA ALA A 87 -12.38 -8.06 3.23
C ALA A 87 -12.16 -8.21 1.71
N ASP A 88 -12.14 -7.09 1.00
CA ASP A 88 -11.96 -6.98 -0.45
C ASP A 88 -10.56 -6.43 -0.79
N PHE A 89 -9.84 -7.14 -1.65
CA PHE A 89 -8.48 -6.80 -2.06
C PHE A 89 -8.42 -5.45 -2.79
N THR A 90 -9.48 -5.07 -3.50
CA THR A 90 -9.53 -3.78 -4.21
C THR A 90 -9.51 -2.58 -3.27
N LYS A 91 -9.90 -2.78 -2.01
CA LYS A 91 -9.91 -1.76 -0.96
C LYS A 91 -8.57 -1.64 -0.24
N LEU A 92 -7.57 -2.45 -0.62
CA LEU A 92 -6.27 -2.48 0.02
C LEU A 92 -5.47 -1.19 -0.29
N LYS A 93 -5.34 -0.35 0.73
CA LYS A 93 -4.57 0.91 0.70
C LYS A 93 -3.08 0.66 0.98
N THR A 94 -2.26 1.64 0.59
CA THR A 94 -0.83 1.67 0.87
C THR A 94 -0.49 1.50 2.36
N THR A 95 -1.31 2.01 3.26
CA THR A 95 -1.15 1.83 4.71
C THR A 95 -1.19 0.35 5.11
N HIS A 96 -2.12 -0.42 4.54
CA HIS A 96 -2.21 -1.86 4.77
C HIS A 96 -1.02 -2.61 4.15
N MET A 97 -0.54 -2.18 2.97
CA MET A 97 0.65 -2.78 2.36
C MET A 97 1.89 -2.63 3.25
N TYR A 98 2.12 -1.45 3.81
CA TYR A 98 3.26 -1.24 4.71
C TYR A 98 3.10 -1.97 6.04
N ASP A 99 1.89 -2.10 6.57
CA ASP A 99 1.66 -2.95 7.75
C ASP A 99 2.09 -4.40 7.46
N ILE A 100 1.68 -4.98 6.33
CA ILE A 100 2.15 -6.31 5.90
C ILE A 100 3.69 -6.37 5.87
N VAL A 101 4.38 -5.37 5.31
CA VAL A 101 5.85 -5.35 5.25
C VAL A 101 6.48 -5.34 6.64
N VAL A 102 5.97 -4.52 7.56
CA VAL A 102 6.51 -4.43 8.92
C VAL A 102 6.26 -5.73 9.68
N GLN A 103 5.02 -6.23 9.66
CA GLN A 103 4.63 -7.42 10.42
C GLN A 103 5.30 -8.69 9.90
N SER A 104 5.56 -8.77 8.58
CA SER A 104 6.25 -9.90 7.94
C SER A 104 7.78 -9.82 7.99
N ARG A 105 8.37 -8.88 8.76
CA ARG A 105 9.82 -8.64 8.85
C ARG A 105 10.47 -8.45 7.47
N THR A 106 9.84 -7.65 6.62
CA THR A 106 10.33 -7.30 5.27
C THR A 106 10.38 -8.46 4.28
N ALA A 107 9.61 -9.53 4.47
CA ALA A 107 9.43 -10.58 3.46
C ALA A 107 8.71 -10.04 2.20
N PHE A 108 7.92 -8.99 2.38
CA PHE A 108 7.30 -8.22 1.30
C PHE A 108 7.98 -6.86 1.11
N GLU A 109 7.71 -6.24 -0.03
CA GLU A 109 8.18 -4.93 -0.42
C GLU A 109 7.04 -4.14 -1.09
N VAL A 110 6.99 -2.83 -0.86
CA VAL A 110 6.06 -1.93 -1.56
C VAL A 110 6.83 -1.18 -2.63
N ARG A 111 6.47 -1.37 -3.90
CA ARG A 111 7.11 -0.73 -5.05
C ARG A 111 6.22 0.28 -5.74
N ASP A 112 6.85 1.28 -6.35
CA ASP A 112 6.19 2.21 -7.26
C ASP A 112 5.96 1.57 -8.62
N VAL A 113 4.70 1.61 -9.08
CA VAL A 113 4.35 1.30 -10.46
C VAL A 113 4.66 2.55 -11.27
N LEU A 114 5.78 2.51 -11.99
CA LEU A 114 6.10 3.55 -12.97
C LEU A 114 5.04 3.47 -14.08
N LYS A 115 4.23 4.52 -14.23
CA LYS A 115 3.42 4.69 -15.43
C LYS A 115 4.41 4.99 -16.56
N HIS A 116 4.62 4.05 -17.49
CA HIS A 116 5.29 4.37 -18.74
C HIS A 116 4.38 5.33 -19.51
N HIS A 117 4.74 6.62 -19.53
CA HIS A 117 4.16 7.56 -20.48
C HIS A 117 4.68 7.19 -21.87
N GLN A 118 3.94 6.34 -22.57
CA GLN A 118 4.10 6.20 -24.01
C GLN A 118 3.66 7.53 -24.64
N HIS A 119 4.64 8.32 -25.07
CA HIS A 119 4.42 9.39 -26.02
C HIS A 119 4.28 8.72 -27.39
N SER A 120 3.09 8.80 -27.98
CA SER A 120 2.88 8.60 -29.41
C SER A 120 2.10 9.78 -29.95
#